data_AF-V2Z854-F1
#
_entry.id   AF-V2Z854-F1
#
_cell.length_a   1.000
_cell.length_b   1.000
_cell.length_c   1.000
_cell.angle_alpha   90.00
_cell.angle_beta   90.00
_cell.angle_gamma   90.00
#
_symmetry.space_group_name_H-M   'P 1'
#
loop_
_entity.id
_entity.type
_entity.pdbx_description
1 polymer ?
#
loop_
_entity_poly.entity_id
_entity_poly.type
_entity_poly.pdbx_seq_one_letter_code
_entity_poly.pdbx_strand_id
1 'polypeptide(L)'
;MKKIFGILIGCLFYLTFVDLILAQSNYDFRLDNIENSKEYNKIIEFQDDMLSDIYGTDLRYNEYPVSEIDFTKAVKTYNYTPEDLINNISNGTLLQNIRNNNDYSWKVPIRLRKDGCDYAVVYKLPNDKFSYYTASTTKTGIKQVDYIFNQKQNFDLISVQNNEFNNIYALSISNMNMDLIVIDDTNTISFIPFASRDDLLEIDNGKTYKSNEMLEVINKYITLSPSRELFSGGSSYGVSKNNNMTYVVILVLLIAIMIYILLKLKKRW
;
A
#
# COMPACT_ATOMS: atom_id res chain seq x y z
N MET A 1 34.29 -8.98 -35.24
CA MET A 1 33.56 -7.87 -34.55
C MET A 1 32.10 -7.76 -34.98
N LYS A 2 31.75 -7.72 -36.28
CA LYS A 2 30.35 -7.57 -36.76
C LYS A 2 29.37 -8.66 -36.25
N LYS A 3 29.79 -9.93 -36.16
CA LYS A 3 28.92 -11.05 -35.71
C LYS A 3 28.57 -11.00 -34.21
N ILE A 4 29.47 -10.52 -33.35
CA ILE A 4 29.24 -10.40 -31.91
C ILE A 4 28.30 -9.22 -31.62
N PHE A 5 28.43 -8.14 -32.39
CA PHE A 5 27.55 -6.97 -32.29
C PHE A 5 26.09 -7.31 -32.66
N GLY A 6 25.88 -8.14 -33.69
CA GLY A 6 24.54 -8.60 -34.08
C GLY A 6 23.87 -9.49 -33.03
N ILE A 7 24.63 -10.36 -32.36
CA ILE A 7 24.12 -11.20 -31.26
C ILE A 7 23.76 -10.35 -30.04
N LEU A 8 24.59 -9.34 -29.71
CA LEU A 8 24.31 -8.43 -28.59
C LEU A 8 23.06 -7.58 -28.82
N ILE A 9 22.88 -7.06 -30.05
CA ILE A 9 21.66 -6.34 -30.44
C ILE A 9 20.45 -7.28 -30.42
N GLY A 10 20.59 -8.52 -30.93
CA GLY A 10 19.53 -9.53 -30.88
C GLY A 10 19.11 -9.90 -29.46
N CYS A 11 20.06 -10.07 -28.52
CA CYS A 11 19.75 -10.32 -27.12
C CYS A 11 19.13 -9.10 -26.42
N LEU A 12 19.57 -7.87 -26.76
CA LEU A 12 18.94 -6.63 -26.27
C LEU A 12 17.50 -6.50 -26.76
N PHE A 13 17.23 -6.78 -28.04
CA PHE A 13 15.87 -6.81 -28.59
C PHE A 13 15.02 -7.93 -27.99
N TYR A 14 15.60 -9.11 -27.73
CA TYR A 14 14.88 -10.22 -27.11
C TYR A 14 14.53 -9.93 -25.64
N LEU A 15 15.45 -9.32 -24.88
CA LEU A 15 15.17 -8.88 -23.51
C LEU A 15 14.11 -7.78 -23.48
N THR A 16 14.17 -6.79 -24.38
CA THR A 16 13.14 -5.72 -24.41
C THR A 16 11.79 -6.23 -24.92
N PHE A 17 11.72 -7.25 -25.78
CA PHE A 17 10.46 -7.82 -26.25
C PHE A 17 9.83 -8.83 -25.28
N VAL A 18 10.64 -9.60 -24.53
CA VAL A 18 10.10 -10.53 -23.53
C VAL A 18 9.50 -9.77 -22.35
N ASP A 19 10.10 -8.65 -21.93
CA ASP A 19 9.51 -7.75 -20.93
C ASP A 19 8.25 -7.02 -21.44
N LEU A 20 8.10 -6.86 -22.76
CA LEU A 20 6.93 -6.20 -23.39
C LEU A 20 5.75 -7.15 -23.63
N ILE A 21 5.98 -8.46 -23.70
CA ILE A 21 4.96 -9.47 -24.07
C ILE A 21 4.42 -10.23 -22.85
N LEU A 22 5.06 -10.14 -21.68
CA LEU A 22 4.37 -10.45 -20.43
C LEU A 22 3.35 -9.34 -20.20
N ALA A 23 2.13 -9.54 -20.72
CA ALA A 23 0.97 -8.77 -20.32
C ALA A 23 0.97 -8.76 -18.78
N GLN A 24 1.34 -7.62 -18.21
CA GLN A 24 1.37 -7.45 -16.77
C GLN A 24 -0.08 -7.68 -16.34
N SER A 25 -0.35 -8.81 -15.69
CA SER A 25 -1.68 -9.11 -15.18
C SER A 25 -2.09 -7.93 -14.30
N ASN A 26 -3.30 -7.43 -14.49
CA ASN A 26 -3.79 -6.31 -13.69
C ASN A 26 -3.66 -6.66 -12.21
N TYR A 27 -2.98 -5.80 -11.46
CA TYR A 27 -2.81 -5.99 -10.04
C TYR A 27 -4.13 -5.71 -9.35
N ASP A 28 -4.55 -6.59 -8.44
CA ASP A 28 -5.72 -6.38 -7.61
C ASP A 28 -5.34 -6.79 -6.18
N PHE A 29 -5.28 -5.81 -5.27
CA PHE A 29 -4.91 -6.05 -3.87
C PHE A 29 -5.81 -7.10 -3.21
N ARG A 30 -7.03 -7.31 -3.72
CA ARG A 30 -8.00 -8.24 -3.13
C ARG A 30 -7.72 -9.69 -3.51
N LEU A 31 -6.85 -9.91 -4.50
CA LEU A 31 -6.30 -11.21 -4.86
C LEU A 31 -4.99 -11.50 -4.12
N ASP A 32 -4.45 -10.54 -3.37
CA ASP A 32 -3.31 -10.80 -2.50
C ASP A 32 -3.74 -11.75 -1.39
N ASN A 33 -2.99 -12.84 -1.21
CA ASN A 33 -3.13 -13.73 -0.07
C ASN A 33 -1.84 -13.69 0.75
N ILE A 34 -1.94 -13.26 2.01
CA ILE A 34 -0.80 -13.22 2.93
C ILE A 34 -0.21 -14.61 3.17
N GLU A 35 -1.03 -15.67 3.15
CA GLU A 35 -0.58 -17.06 3.38
C GLU A 35 0.36 -17.56 2.27
N ASN A 36 0.21 -17.01 1.06
CA ASN A 36 1.08 -17.30 -0.08
C ASN A 36 2.29 -16.37 -0.15
N SER A 37 2.42 -15.44 0.79
CA SER A 37 3.46 -14.43 0.81
C SER A 37 4.71 -14.93 1.54
N LYS A 38 5.88 -14.40 1.18
CA LYS A 38 7.15 -14.73 1.85
C LYS A 38 7.22 -14.23 3.30
N GLU A 39 6.32 -13.30 3.64
CA GLU A 39 6.21 -12.69 4.96
C GLU A 39 5.44 -13.57 5.95
N TYR A 40 4.55 -14.45 5.46
CA TYR A 40 3.58 -15.18 6.28
C TYR A 40 4.16 -15.84 7.53
N ASN A 41 5.21 -16.65 7.38
CA ASN A 41 5.81 -17.40 8.48
C ASN A 41 6.34 -16.49 9.60
N LYS A 42 6.75 -15.26 9.26
CA LYS A 42 7.21 -14.28 10.26
C LYS A 42 6.05 -13.53 10.90
N ILE A 43 4.94 -13.38 10.18
CA ILE A 43 3.76 -12.65 10.64
C ILE A 43 2.98 -13.50 11.64
N ILE A 44 2.84 -14.81 11.38
CA ILE A 44 2.13 -15.73 12.28
C ILE A 44 2.86 -15.92 13.62
N GLU A 45 4.18 -15.70 13.67
CA GLU A 45 4.94 -15.69 14.94
C GLU A 45 4.43 -14.64 15.93
N PHE A 46 3.78 -13.56 15.47
CA PHE A 46 3.21 -12.52 16.32
C PHE A 46 1.77 -12.79 16.76
N GLN A 47 1.14 -13.90 16.35
CA GLN A 47 -0.28 -14.15 16.59
C GLN A 47 -0.65 -14.09 18.08
N ASP A 48 0.12 -14.78 18.93
CA ASP A 48 -0.14 -14.81 20.37
C ASP A 48 0.09 -13.44 21.02
N ASP A 49 1.14 -12.72 20.60
CA ASP A 49 1.45 -11.39 21.11
C ASP A 49 0.36 -10.38 20.69
N MET A 50 -0.15 -10.45 19.46
CA MET A 50 -1.26 -9.63 18.98
C MET A 50 -2.54 -9.84 19.81
N LEU A 51 -2.87 -11.11 20.09
CA LEU A 51 -4.04 -11.44 20.91
C LEU A 51 -3.83 -10.96 22.36
N SER A 52 -2.62 -11.11 22.90
CA SER A 52 -2.27 -10.62 24.23
C SER A 52 -2.32 -9.08 24.32
N ASP A 53 -1.90 -8.35 23.30
CA ASP A 53 -1.93 -6.89 23.30
C ASP A 53 -3.37 -6.34 23.34
N ILE A 54 -4.32 -7.01 22.68
CA ILE A 54 -5.73 -6.59 22.68
C ILE A 54 -6.47 -7.11 23.92
N TYR A 55 -6.23 -8.37 24.31
CA TYR A 55 -7.08 -9.07 25.29
C TYR A 55 -6.36 -9.44 26.60
N GLY A 56 -5.05 -9.25 26.72
CA GLY A 56 -4.23 -9.74 27.85
C GLY A 56 -4.57 -9.12 29.21
N THR A 57 -5.39 -8.07 29.24
CA THR A 57 -5.93 -7.48 30.49
C THR A 57 -7.42 -7.78 30.71
N ASP A 58 -8.09 -8.43 29.76
CA ASP A 58 -9.50 -8.83 29.92
C ASP A 58 -9.55 -10.14 30.72
N LEU A 59 -10.29 -10.12 31.83
CA LEU A 59 -10.50 -11.29 32.72
C LEU A 59 -11.15 -12.49 31.98
N ARG A 60 -11.66 -12.27 30.77
CA ARG A 60 -12.22 -13.30 29.87
C ARG A 60 -11.21 -13.82 28.85
N TYR A 61 -9.90 -13.58 29.03
CA TYR A 61 -8.85 -14.08 28.13
C TYR A 61 -8.99 -15.57 27.77
N ASN A 62 -9.42 -16.40 28.73
CA ASN A 62 -9.64 -17.84 28.54
C ASN A 62 -10.95 -18.20 27.79
N GLU A 63 -11.83 -17.23 27.53
CA GLU A 63 -13.05 -17.38 26.72
C GLU A 63 -12.84 -16.97 25.25
N TYR A 64 -11.68 -16.38 24.92
CA TYR A 64 -11.35 -15.98 23.55
C TYR A 64 -10.56 -17.08 22.86
N PRO A 65 -11.17 -17.83 21.93
CA PRO A 65 -10.43 -18.85 21.22
C PRO A 65 -9.37 -18.18 20.35
N VAL A 66 -8.16 -18.75 20.37
CA VAL A 66 -6.98 -18.41 19.54
C VAL A 66 -7.30 -18.37 18.02
N SER A 67 -8.51 -18.75 17.61
CA SER A 67 -9.05 -18.83 16.26
C SER A 67 -9.68 -17.54 15.70
N GLU A 68 -9.47 -16.36 16.31
CA GLU A 68 -10.10 -15.12 15.81
C GLU A 68 -9.29 -14.42 14.69
N ILE A 69 -7.95 -14.54 14.64
CA ILE A 69 -7.17 -13.91 13.56
C ILE A 69 -7.45 -14.59 12.22
N ASP A 70 -8.00 -13.83 11.27
CA ASP A 70 -8.35 -14.31 9.94
C ASP A 70 -7.34 -13.77 8.91
N PHE A 71 -6.21 -14.47 8.78
CA PHE A 71 -5.17 -14.14 7.80
C PHE A 71 -5.69 -14.20 6.36
N THR A 72 -6.73 -14.99 6.07
CA THR A 72 -7.30 -15.09 4.72
C THR A 72 -7.98 -13.79 4.26
N LYS A 73 -8.32 -12.91 5.19
CA LYS A 73 -8.89 -11.58 4.93
C LYS A 73 -7.89 -10.44 5.10
N ALA A 74 -6.61 -10.75 5.33
CA ALA A 74 -5.60 -9.72 5.47
C ALA A 74 -5.47 -8.91 4.17
N VAL A 75 -5.36 -7.58 4.30
CA VAL A 75 -5.23 -6.68 3.16
C VAL A 75 -3.86 -6.00 3.17
N LYS A 76 -3.16 -6.07 2.04
CA LYS A 76 -1.93 -5.30 1.83
C LYS A 76 -2.28 -3.85 1.53
N THR A 77 -1.73 -2.92 2.33
CA THR A 77 -1.92 -1.48 2.14
C THR A 77 -0.58 -0.77 1.98
N TYR A 78 -0.47 0.10 0.97
CA TYR A 78 0.70 0.95 0.78
C TYR A 78 0.59 2.20 1.65
N ASN A 79 1.66 2.49 2.41
CA ASN A 79 1.63 3.57 3.40
C ASN A 79 2.04 4.89 2.73
N TYR A 80 1.26 5.94 2.99
CA TYR A 80 1.55 7.29 2.52
C TYR A 80 1.34 8.31 3.64
N THR A 81 2.13 9.38 3.63
CA THR A 81 1.76 10.62 4.33
C THR A 81 0.81 11.46 3.46
N PRO A 82 0.00 12.35 4.05
CA PRO A 82 -0.82 13.30 3.28
C PRO A 82 -0.01 14.08 2.25
N GLU A 83 1.17 14.57 2.64
CA GLU A 83 2.04 15.37 1.80
C GLU A 83 2.64 14.55 0.64
N ASP A 84 3.08 13.32 0.91
CA ASP A 84 3.59 12.43 -0.14
C ASP A 84 2.48 12.10 -1.13
N LEU A 85 1.26 11.85 -0.66
CA LEU A 85 0.14 11.55 -1.53
C LEU A 85 -0.23 12.76 -2.41
N ILE A 86 -0.28 13.98 -1.86
CA ILE A 86 -0.49 15.21 -2.64
C ILE A 86 0.57 15.36 -3.72
N ASN A 87 1.84 15.21 -3.36
CA ASN A 87 2.96 15.33 -4.30
C ASN A 87 2.84 14.30 -5.42
N ASN A 88 2.47 13.06 -5.09
CA ASN A 88 2.35 11.98 -6.05
C ASN A 88 1.16 12.14 -7.00
N ILE A 89 0.01 12.59 -6.50
CA ILE A 89 -1.16 12.86 -7.34
C ILE A 89 -0.88 14.06 -8.24
N SER A 90 -0.33 15.16 -7.70
CA SER A 90 -0.07 16.41 -8.44
C SER A 90 0.97 16.23 -9.54
N ASN A 91 1.98 15.38 -9.31
CA ASN A 91 3.04 15.12 -10.29
C ASN A 91 2.72 13.94 -11.23
N GLY A 92 1.58 13.26 -11.06
CA GLY A 92 1.23 12.08 -11.85
C GLY A 92 2.16 10.87 -11.62
N THR A 93 2.87 10.83 -10.49
CA THR A 93 3.87 9.78 -10.16
C THR A 93 3.32 8.69 -9.24
N LEU A 94 2.05 8.78 -8.82
CA LEU A 94 1.44 7.87 -7.84
C LEU A 94 1.61 6.39 -8.21
N LEU A 95 1.19 5.98 -9.40
CA LEU A 95 1.21 4.56 -9.81
C LEU A 95 2.64 4.01 -9.92
N GLN A 96 3.55 4.79 -10.50
CA GLN A 96 4.96 4.43 -10.57
C GLN A 96 5.54 4.23 -9.16
N ASN A 97 5.20 5.14 -8.24
CA ASN A 97 5.69 5.06 -6.88
C ASN A 97 5.08 3.89 -6.13
N ILE A 98 3.77 3.63 -6.23
CA ILE A 98 3.12 2.45 -5.61
C ILE A 98 3.79 1.16 -6.08
N ARG A 99 3.99 0.98 -7.39
CA ARG A 99 4.60 -0.24 -7.97
C ARG A 99 6.04 -0.46 -7.50
N ASN A 100 6.75 0.62 -7.17
CA ASN A 100 8.11 0.58 -6.65
C ASN A 100 8.18 0.72 -5.12
N ASN A 101 7.04 0.88 -4.44
CA ASN A 101 7.00 1.18 -3.02
C ASN A 101 7.20 -0.11 -2.22
N ASN A 102 8.25 -0.13 -1.39
CA ASN A 102 8.46 -1.19 -0.41
C ASN A 102 7.89 -0.83 0.98
N ASP A 103 7.32 0.36 1.13
CA ASP A 103 6.60 0.78 2.33
C ASP A 103 5.12 0.38 2.22
N TYR A 104 4.87 -0.85 2.65
CA TYR A 104 3.53 -1.39 2.80
C TYR A 104 3.38 -2.05 4.16
N SER A 105 2.14 -2.21 4.58
CA SER A 105 1.73 -2.96 5.76
C SER A 105 0.66 -3.97 5.38
N TRP A 106 0.52 -5.01 6.20
CA TRP A 106 -0.62 -5.91 6.16
C TRP A 106 -1.57 -5.55 7.29
N LYS A 107 -2.81 -5.21 6.95
CA LYS A 107 -3.88 -5.06 7.92
C LYS A 107 -4.56 -6.42 8.09
N VAL A 108 -4.39 -7.02 9.26
CA VAL A 108 -4.87 -8.36 9.57
C VAL A 108 -6.08 -8.24 10.49
N PRO A 109 -7.27 -8.66 10.05
CA PRO A 109 -8.45 -8.62 10.90
C PRO A 109 -8.33 -9.63 12.04
N ILE A 110 -8.63 -9.18 13.26
CA ILE A 110 -8.67 -10.01 14.46
C ILE A 110 -10.11 -10.28 14.83
N ARG A 111 -10.94 -9.24 15.00
CA ARG A 111 -12.33 -9.47 15.42
C ARG A 111 -13.26 -8.37 14.96
N LEU A 112 -14.44 -8.76 14.49
CA LEU A 112 -15.56 -7.85 14.35
C LEU A 112 -16.39 -7.83 15.63
N ARG A 113 -16.56 -6.65 16.23
CA ARG A 113 -17.41 -6.43 17.40
C ARG A 113 -18.67 -5.68 16.97
N LYS A 114 -19.68 -5.65 17.85
CA LYS A 114 -20.93 -4.91 17.59
C LYS A 114 -20.72 -3.39 17.54
N ASP A 115 -19.67 -2.92 18.20
CA ASP A 115 -19.36 -1.51 18.44
C ASP A 115 -18.04 -1.07 17.79
N GLY A 116 -17.45 -1.91 16.93
CA GLY A 116 -16.16 -1.63 16.29
C GLY A 116 -15.49 -2.89 15.76
N CYS A 117 -14.20 -2.82 15.50
CA CYS A 117 -13.40 -3.97 15.10
C CYS A 117 -11.99 -3.87 15.64
N ASP A 118 -11.37 -5.02 15.81
CA ASP A 118 -10.00 -5.19 16.28
C ASP A 118 -9.17 -5.74 15.12
N TYR A 119 -8.01 -5.16 14.89
CA TYR A 119 -7.11 -5.55 13.80
C TYR A 119 -5.66 -5.29 14.19
N ALA A 120 -4.74 -6.05 13.58
CA ALA A 120 -3.32 -5.78 13.65
C ALA A 120 -2.86 -5.08 12.36
N VAL A 121 -1.83 -4.26 12.49
CA VAL A 121 -1.08 -3.72 11.36
C VAL A 121 0.33 -4.25 11.47
N VAL A 122 0.72 -5.05 10.50
CA VAL A 122 2.04 -5.70 10.44
C VAL A 122 2.86 -5.01 9.37
N TYR A 123 4.00 -4.47 9.76
CA TYR A 123 4.81 -3.63 8.89
C TYR A 123 6.28 -4.02 8.97
N LYS A 124 7.02 -3.63 7.95
CA LYS A 124 8.44 -3.92 7.83
C LYS A 124 9.27 -2.74 8.35
N LEU A 125 10.20 -3.02 9.25
CA LEU A 125 11.16 -2.06 9.77
C LEU A 125 12.31 -1.83 8.79
N PRO A 126 13.08 -0.73 8.93
CA PRO A 126 14.22 -0.43 8.06
C PRO A 126 15.31 -1.51 8.02
N ASN A 127 15.38 -2.35 9.06
CA ASN A 127 16.36 -3.44 9.19
C ASN A 127 15.83 -4.78 8.66
N ASP A 128 14.80 -4.75 7.80
CA ASP A 128 14.13 -5.92 7.23
C ASP A 128 13.42 -6.86 8.21
N LYS A 129 13.33 -6.49 9.49
CA LYS A 129 12.50 -7.19 10.47
C LYS A 129 11.03 -6.77 10.36
N PHE A 130 10.14 -7.64 10.80
CA PHE A 130 8.74 -7.31 10.94
C PHE A 130 8.46 -6.82 12.36
N SER A 131 7.50 -5.92 12.47
CA SER A 131 6.92 -5.44 13.71
C SER A 131 5.41 -5.30 13.49
N TYR A 132 4.66 -5.19 14.57
CA TYR A 132 3.25 -4.95 14.48
C TYR A 132 2.80 -3.95 15.54
N TYR A 133 1.60 -3.43 15.37
CA TYR A 133 0.81 -2.85 16.43
C TYR A 133 -0.64 -3.31 16.28
N THR A 134 -1.40 -3.29 17.37
CA THR A 134 -2.82 -3.60 17.38
C THR A 134 -3.64 -2.32 17.46
N ALA A 135 -4.83 -2.35 16.87
CA ALA A 135 -5.74 -1.23 16.88
C ALA A 135 -7.18 -1.73 17.04
N SER A 136 -7.95 -0.94 17.78
CA SER A 136 -9.37 -1.16 18.01
C SER A 136 -10.14 0.08 17.58
N THR A 137 -11.10 -0.09 16.68
CA THR A 137 -12.00 0.98 16.27
C THR A 137 -13.22 1.04 17.18
N THR A 138 -13.86 2.20 17.19
CA THR A 138 -15.22 2.40 17.71
C THR A 138 -16.23 2.35 16.57
N LYS A 139 -17.51 2.52 16.89
CA LYS A 139 -18.61 2.48 15.92
C LYS A 139 -18.46 3.51 14.80
N THR A 140 -17.81 4.64 15.05
CA THR A 140 -17.50 5.64 14.01
C THR A 140 -16.23 5.28 13.26
N GLY A 141 -15.20 4.78 13.97
CA GLY A 141 -13.93 4.39 13.38
C GLY A 141 -14.00 3.18 12.45
N ILE A 142 -14.97 2.28 12.63
CA ILE A 142 -15.11 1.06 11.83
C ILE A 142 -15.23 1.37 10.33
N LYS A 143 -15.80 2.52 9.96
CA LYS A 143 -15.96 2.95 8.57
C LYS A 143 -14.62 3.04 7.82
N GLN A 144 -13.52 3.36 8.50
CA GLN A 144 -12.20 3.46 7.87
C GLN A 144 -11.70 2.12 7.34
N VAL A 145 -12.00 1.05 8.06
CA VAL A 145 -11.47 -0.30 7.80
C VAL A 145 -12.56 -1.25 7.31
N ASP A 146 -13.73 -0.72 6.96
CA ASP A 146 -14.89 -1.49 6.54
C ASP A 146 -14.58 -2.37 5.32
N TYR A 147 -13.76 -1.87 4.39
CA TYR A 147 -13.31 -2.63 3.22
C TYR A 147 -12.52 -3.90 3.57
N ILE A 148 -11.92 -3.99 4.76
CA ILE A 148 -11.18 -5.18 5.23
C ILE A 148 -12.14 -6.26 5.73
N PHE A 149 -13.17 -5.86 6.49
CA PHE A 149 -14.11 -6.80 7.11
C PHE A 149 -15.30 -7.16 6.21
N ASN A 150 -15.67 -6.26 5.29
CA ASN A 150 -16.79 -6.40 4.35
C ASN A 150 -16.31 -6.38 2.89
N GLN A 151 -15.23 -7.12 2.60
CA GLN A 151 -14.63 -7.13 1.26
C GLN A 151 -15.67 -7.40 0.16
N LYS A 152 -16.51 -8.43 0.30
CA LYS A 152 -17.49 -8.85 -0.74
C LYS A 152 -18.43 -7.71 -1.18
N GLN A 153 -18.94 -6.92 -0.24
CA GLN A 153 -19.83 -5.81 -0.55
C GLN A 153 -19.09 -4.66 -1.25
N ASN A 154 -17.81 -4.46 -0.92
CA ASN A 154 -16.94 -3.49 -1.57
C ASN A 154 -16.45 -3.96 -2.94
N PHE A 155 -16.30 -5.28 -3.15
CA PHE A 155 -16.08 -5.87 -4.47
C PHE A 155 -17.22 -5.57 -5.42
N ASP A 156 -18.47 -5.66 -4.96
CA ASP A 156 -19.63 -5.36 -5.80
C ASP A 156 -19.64 -3.90 -6.25
N LEU A 157 -19.31 -2.94 -5.36
CA LEU A 157 -19.19 -1.51 -5.70
C LEU A 157 -18.11 -1.23 -6.77
N ILE A 158 -16.97 -1.93 -6.70
CA ILE A 158 -15.85 -1.77 -7.65
C ILE A 158 -16.10 -2.55 -8.94
N SER A 159 -16.77 -3.70 -8.87
CA SER A 159 -17.08 -4.55 -10.03
C SER A 159 -18.02 -3.87 -11.03
N VAL A 160 -18.91 -2.99 -10.55
CA VAL A 160 -19.78 -2.17 -11.42
C VAL A 160 -18.98 -1.14 -12.23
N GLN A 161 -17.74 -0.82 -11.84
CA GLN A 161 -16.82 0.05 -12.57
C GLN A 161 -15.77 -0.70 -13.40
N ASN A 162 -15.71 -2.03 -13.30
CA ASN A 162 -14.64 -2.81 -13.92
C ASN A 162 -14.95 -3.12 -15.40
N ASN A 163 -14.27 -2.39 -16.28
CA ASN A 163 -13.69 -3.04 -17.46
C ASN A 163 -12.58 -3.99 -16.98
N GLU A 164 -12.31 -5.08 -17.69
CA GLU A 164 -11.37 -6.15 -17.32
C GLU A 164 -9.88 -5.71 -17.21
N PHE A 165 -9.58 -4.40 -17.19
CA PHE A 165 -8.24 -3.82 -17.40
C PHE A 165 -7.69 -2.95 -16.25
N ASN A 166 -8.35 -2.89 -15.10
CA ASN A 166 -7.98 -1.94 -14.03
C ASN A 166 -6.97 -2.53 -13.04
N ASN A 167 -5.91 -1.78 -12.69
CA ASN A 167 -5.13 -2.08 -11.49
C ASN A 167 -5.80 -1.47 -10.25
N ILE A 168 -5.89 -2.22 -9.15
CA ILE A 168 -6.60 -1.82 -7.94
C ILE A 168 -5.64 -1.96 -6.76
N TYR A 169 -5.38 -0.85 -6.07
CA TYR A 169 -4.48 -0.77 -4.92
C TYR A 169 -5.21 -0.31 -3.67
N ALA A 170 -4.79 -0.77 -2.50
CA ALA A 170 -5.22 -0.20 -1.22
C ALA A 170 -4.08 0.61 -0.59
N LEU A 171 -4.40 1.83 -0.13
CA LEU A 171 -3.48 2.75 0.51
C LEU A 171 -3.97 3.08 1.93
N SER A 172 -3.04 3.27 2.84
CA SER A 172 -3.30 3.78 4.19
C SER A 172 -2.64 5.16 4.33
N ILE A 173 -3.42 6.19 4.66
CA ILE A 173 -2.89 7.55 4.85
C ILE A 173 -2.62 7.77 6.33
N SER A 174 -1.33 7.88 6.66
CA SER A 174 -0.86 8.09 8.02
C SER A 174 -1.44 9.38 8.60
N ASN A 175 -1.79 9.36 9.88
CA ASN A 175 -2.33 10.48 10.67
C ASN A 175 -3.73 10.99 10.27
N MET A 176 -4.25 10.60 9.10
CA MET A 176 -5.58 11.02 8.61
C MET A 176 -6.69 10.04 8.99
N ASN A 177 -6.35 8.84 9.48
CA ASN A 177 -7.29 7.73 9.74
C ASN A 177 -8.29 7.56 8.60
N MET A 178 -7.70 7.52 7.40
CA MET A 178 -8.36 7.30 6.12
C MET A 178 -7.55 6.29 5.32
N ASP A 179 -8.24 5.29 4.79
CA ASP A 179 -7.74 4.38 3.80
C ASP A 179 -8.34 4.74 2.43
N LEU A 180 -7.62 4.45 1.36
CA LEU A 180 -8.06 4.72 -0.01
C LEU A 180 -7.92 3.46 -0.86
N ILE A 181 -8.96 3.15 -1.63
CA ILE A 181 -8.80 2.26 -2.79
C ILE A 181 -8.50 3.12 -4.01
N VAL A 182 -7.43 2.80 -4.71
CA VAL A 182 -6.99 3.48 -5.93
C VAL A 182 -7.27 2.56 -7.11
N ILE A 183 -8.04 3.06 -8.07
CA ILE A 183 -8.38 2.37 -9.31
C ILE A 183 -7.63 3.08 -10.44
N ASP A 184 -6.71 2.35 -11.05
CA ASP A 184 -5.95 2.72 -12.24
C ASP A 184 -6.64 2.12 -13.46
N ASP A 185 -7.42 2.94 -14.15
CA ASP A 185 -7.96 2.64 -15.47
C ASP A 185 -7.01 3.22 -16.53
N THR A 186 -7.07 2.66 -17.75
CA THR A 186 -6.27 2.92 -18.95
C THR A 186 -5.83 4.38 -19.14
N ASN A 187 -6.65 5.36 -18.75
CA ASN A 187 -6.35 6.78 -18.88
C ASN A 187 -6.61 7.62 -17.61
N THR A 188 -7.09 7.03 -16.52
CA THR A 188 -7.55 7.81 -15.36
C THR A 188 -7.32 7.08 -14.04
N ILE A 189 -6.94 7.83 -13.02
CA ILE A 189 -6.88 7.36 -11.64
C ILE A 189 -8.13 7.85 -10.90
N SER A 190 -8.79 6.92 -10.22
CA SER A 190 -9.93 7.20 -9.34
C SER A 190 -9.66 6.69 -7.93
N PHE A 191 -10.33 7.29 -6.95
CA PHE A 191 -10.13 7.03 -5.53
C PHE A 191 -11.45 6.71 -4.86
N ILE A 192 -11.47 5.73 -3.97
CA ILE A 192 -12.61 5.42 -3.12
C ILE A 192 -12.15 5.53 -1.66
N PRO A 193 -12.56 6.57 -0.92
CA PRO A 193 -12.10 6.79 0.43
C PRO A 193 -12.92 6.01 1.46
N PHE A 194 -12.23 5.67 2.55
CA PHE A 194 -12.78 5.09 3.77
C PHE A 194 -12.17 5.82 4.96
N ALA A 195 -12.87 6.82 5.50
CA ALA A 195 -12.42 7.61 6.64
C ALA A 195 -13.26 7.36 7.89
N SER A 196 -12.62 7.48 9.05
CA SER A 196 -13.27 7.42 10.37
C SER A 196 -14.13 8.67 10.69
N ARG A 197 -13.77 9.82 10.11
CA ARG A 197 -14.45 11.12 10.26
C ARG A 197 -14.82 11.69 8.90
N ASP A 198 -15.62 10.92 8.17
CA ASP A 198 -16.19 11.31 6.88
C ASP A 198 -16.97 12.63 6.96
N ASP A 199 -17.59 12.89 8.11
CA ASP A 199 -18.26 14.15 8.46
C ASP A 199 -17.33 15.37 8.42
N LEU A 200 -16.13 15.29 9.00
CA LEU A 200 -15.18 16.42 9.03
C LEU A 200 -14.52 16.64 7.67
N LEU A 201 -14.28 15.55 6.95
CA LEU A 201 -13.69 15.60 5.62
C LEU A 201 -14.71 15.98 4.54
N GLU A 202 -16.02 15.97 4.87
CA GLU A 202 -17.12 16.16 3.92
C GLU A 202 -17.01 15.22 2.71
N ILE A 203 -16.79 13.94 3.01
CA ILE A 203 -16.72 12.89 1.99
C ILE A 203 -17.79 11.83 2.24
N ASP A 204 -18.16 11.14 1.17
CA ASP A 204 -18.99 9.95 1.22
C ASP A 204 -18.08 8.73 1.11
N ASN A 205 -17.94 7.95 2.18
CA ASN A 205 -17.16 6.71 2.12
C ASN A 205 -17.74 5.73 1.10
N GLY A 206 -16.86 5.04 0.36
CA GLY A 206 -17.27 4.07 -0.66
C GLY A 206 -17.68 4.70 -2.01
N LYS A 207 -17.68 6.04 -2.13
CA LYS A 207 -17.94 6.75 -3.40
C LYS A 207 -16.65 7.00 -4.18
N THR A 208 -16.74 7.10 -5.49
CA THR A 208 -15.60 7.39 -6.37
C THR A 208 -15.34 8.89 -6.48
N TYR A 209 -14.07 9.26 -6.31
CA TYR A 209 -13.52 10.60 -6.43
C TYR A 209 -12.42 10.62 -7.49
N LYS A 210 -12.31 11.72 -8.23
CA LYS A 210 -11.19 11.99 -9.14
C LYS A 210 -10.00 12.57 -8.38
N SER A 211 -8.84 12.61 -9.03
CA SER A 211 -7.60 13.17 -8.46
C SER A 211 -7.74 14.57 -7.86
N ASN A 212 -8.41 15.49 -8.56
CA ASN A 212 -8.59 16.87 -8.07
C ASN A 212 -9.50 16.93 -6.82
N GLU A 213 -10.59 16.17 -6.82
CA GLU A 213 -11.50 16.09 -5.66
C GLU A 213 -10.78 15.46 -4.46
N MET A 214 -9.96 14.42 -4.68
CA MET A 214 -9.17 13.80 -3.62
C MET A 214 -8.07 14.74 -3.09
N LEU A 215 -7.43 15.54 -3.95
CA LEU A 215 -6.50 16.58 -3.51
C LEU A 215 -7.18 17.61 -2.62
N GLU A 216 -8.41 18.04 -2.93
CA GLU A 216 -9.18 18.95 -2.08
C GLU A 216 -9.45 18.34 -0.69
N VAL A 217 -9.83 17.06 -0.64
CA VAL A 217 -10.04 16.32 0.62
C VAL A 217 -8.78 16.26 1.47
N ILE A 218 -7.64 15.89 0.89
CA ILE A 218 -6.37 15.78 1.63
C ILE A 218 -5.90 17.18 2.08
N ASN A 219 -6.01 18.20 1.22
CA ASN A 219 -5.68 19.57 1.60
C ASN A 219 -6.57 20.09 2.73
N LYS A 220 -7.87 19.76 2.73
CA LYS A 220 -8.78 20.09 3.82
C LYS A 220 -8.34 19.46 5.14
N TYR A 221 -7.89 18.20 5.12
CA TYR A 221 -7.31 17.60 6.33
C TYR A 221 -6.07 18.35 6.82
N ILE A 222 -5.16 18.75 5.91
CA ILE A 222 -3.95 19.49 6.26
C ILE A 222 -4.30 20.88 6.85
N THR A 223 -5.35 21.54 6.37
CA THR A 223 -5.78 22.85 6.92
C THR A 223 -6.49 22.70 8.27
N LEU A 224 -7.24 21.62 8.48
CA LEU A 224 -7.84 21.27 9.78
C LEU A 224 -6.81 20.73 10.80
N SER A 225 -5.58 20.48 10.36
CA SER A 225 -4.50 19.84 11.11
C SER A 225 -4.06 20.51 12.43
N PRO A 226 -4.34 21.79 12.76
CA PRO A 226 -4.16 22.27 14.14
C PRO A 226 -5.00 21.50 15.18
N SER A 227 -5.94 20.65 14.73
CA SER A 227 -6.84 19.83 15.54
C SER A 227 -6.67 18.31 15.30
N ARG A 228 -5.43 17.82 15.07
CA ARG A 228 -5.14 16.39 14.77
C ARG A 228 -5.77 15.39 15.74
N GLU A 229 -6.00 15.80 17.00
CA GLU A 229 -6.71 14.99 18.00
C GLU A 229 -8.13 14.59 17.57
N LEU A 230 -8.82 15.43 16.78
CA LEU A 230 -10.19 15.18 16.29
C LEU A 230 -10.28 14.01 15.29
N PHE A 231 -9.15 13.67 14.68
CA PHE A 231 -9.03 12.56 13.74
C PHE A 231 -8.42 11.32 14.38
N SER A 232 -8.06 11.34 15.69
CA SER A 232 -7.42 10.19 16.36
C SER A 232 -8.40 9.03 16.59
N GLY A 233 -8.03 7.84 16.12
CA GLY A 233 -8.81 6.60 16.24
C GLY A 233 -7.94 5.34 16.36
N GLY A 234 -6.63 5.47 16.54
CA GLY A 234 -5.67 4.35 16.59
C GLY A 234 -4.26 4.84 16.27
N SER A 235 -3.26 4.22 16.91
CA SER A 235 -1.88 4.71 17.11
C SER A 235 -1.08 5.14 15.87
N SER A 236 -0.14 6.05 16.12
CA SER A 236 0.81 6.68 15.18
C SER A 236 1.67 5.69 14.40
N TYR A 237 1.69 5.84 13.07
CA TYR A 237 2.72 5.26 12.23
C TYR A 237 4.07 5.93 12.49
N GLY A 238 5.10 5.12 12.79
CA GLY A 238 6.49 5.52 12.65
C GLY A 238 6.88 5.44 11.18
N VAL A 239 6.83 6.57 10.48
CA VAL A 239 7.27 6.66 9.08
C VAL A 239 8.80 6.53 9.03
N SER A 240 9.28 5.40 8.54
CA SER A 240 10.67 5.26 8.10
C SER A 240 10.82 5.97 6.76
N LYS A 241 11.48 7.13 6.75
CA LYS A 241 11.94 7.79 5.52
C LYS A 241 12.80 6.81 4.69
N ASN A 242 12.27 6.35 3.57
CA ASN A 242 13.08 5.67 2.56
C ASN A 242 13.88 6.72 1.78
N ASN A 243 15.20 6.73 1.98
CA ASN A 243 16.10 7.58 1.20
C ASN A 243 16.27 6.96 -0.19
N ASN A 244 15.83 7.67 -1.24
CA ASN A 244 15.97 7.35 -2.66
C ASN A 244 17.43 7.30 -3.19
N MET A 245 18.40 6.89 -2.37
CA MET A 245 19.82 6.82 -2.74
C MET A 245 20.14 5.66 -3.69
N THR A 246 19.32 4.60 -3.75
CA THR A 246 19.63 3.40 -4.56
C THR A 246 19.61 3.69 -6.06
N TYR A 247 18.70 4.54 -6.54
CA TYR A 247 18.61 4.89 -7.97
C TYR A 247 19.75 5.83 -8.43
N VAL A 248 20.22 6.71 -7.54
CA VAL A 248 21.37 7.59 -7.82
C VAL A 248 22.66 6.77 -7.94
N VAL A 249 22.84 5.75 -7.09
CA VAL A 249 24.03 4.88 -7.12
C VAL A 249 24.07 4.03 -8.40
N ILE A 250 22.93 3.48 -8.83
CA ILE A 250 22.83 2.69 -10.08
C ILE A 250 23.12 3.57 -11.31
N LEU A 251 22.60 4.81 -11.33
CA LEU A 251 22.84 5.76 -12.43
C LEU A 251 24.32 6.14 -12.55
N VAL A 252 24.99 6.42 -11.42
CA VAL A 252 26.42 6.76 -11.39
C VAL A 252 27.28 5.59 -11.86
N LEU A 253 26.95 4.36 -11.47
CA LEU A 253 27.65 3.16 -11.93
C LEU A 253 27.51 2.93 -13.44
N LEU A 254 26.30 3.13 -13.99
CA LEU A 254 26.07 3.01 -15.44
C LEU A 254 26.87 4.06 -16.24
N ILE A 255 26.93 5.30 -15.75
CA ILE A 255 27.72 6.37 -16.37
C ILE A 255 29.22 6.02 -16.34
N ALA A 256 29.73 5.52 -15.21
CA ALA A 256 31.13 5.13 -15.07
C ALA A 256 31.53 3.99 -16.03
N ILE A 257 30.66 2.98 -16.17
CA ILE A 257 30.87 1.86 -17.11
C ILE A 257 30.86 2.37 -18.55
N MET A 258 29.94 3.27 -18.91
CA MET A 258 29.86 3.83 -20.25
C MET A 258 31.11 4.65 -20.62
N ILE A 259 31.60 5.48 -19.69
CA ILE A 259 32.85 6.25 -19.86
C ILE A 259 34.04 5.31 -20.05
N TYR A 260 34.14 4.25 -19.24
CA TYR A 260 35.21 3.25 -19.36
C TYR A 260 35.21 2.57 -20.74
N ILE A 261 34.04 2.15 -21.22
CA ILE A 261 33.90 1.52 -22.55
C ILE A 261 34.33 2.49 -23.65
N LEU A 262 33.89 3.76 -23.59
CA LEU A 262 34.26 4.80 -24.57
C LEU A 262 35.77 5.08 -24.59
N LEU A 263 36.42 5.15 -23.42
CA LEU A 263 37.87 5.33 -23.32
C LEU A 263 38.65 4.13 -23.89
N LYS A 264 38.16 2.91 -23.67
CA LYS A 264 38.77 1.68 -24.18
C LYS A 264 38.61 1.55 -25.71
N LEU A 265 37.49 2.03 -26.26
CA LEU A 265 37.26 2.09 -27.71
C LEU A 265 38.10 3.17 -28.38
N LYS A 266 38.31 4.32 -27.74
CA LYS A 266 39.17 5.41 -28.24
C LYS A 266 40.65 4.99 -28.36
N LYS A 267 41.14 4.10 -27.50
CA LYS A 267 42.52 3.55 -27.57
C LYS A 267 42.73 2.51 -28.69
N ARG A 268 41.67 2.09 -29.37
CA ARG A 268 41.73 1.09 -30.46
C ARG A 268 41.58 1.71 -31.86
N TRP A 269 41.43 3.03 -31.93
CA TRP A 269 41.54 3.86 -33.13
C TRP A 269 42.82 4.69 -33.04
#